data_AF-A0A2W2GJR0-F1
#
_entry.id   AF-A0A2W2GJR0-F1
#
_cell.length_a   1.000
_cell.length_b   1.000
_cell.length_c   1.000
_cell.angle_alpha   90.00
_cell.angle_beta   90.00
_cell.angle_gamma   90.00
#
_symmetry.space_group_name_H-M   'P 1'
#
loop_
_entity.id
_entity.type
_entity.pdbx_description
1 polymer ?
#
loop_
_entity_poly.entity_id
_entity_poly.type
_entity_poly.pdbx_seq_one_letter_code
_entity_poly.pdbx_strand_id
1 'polypeptide(L)'
;MPGVTAVRYWSKQEEYREFAQRVTNAEFLATVEVADMGESFRGELRPQVHPLAFVEEAERLPGVAAAYVERPGFWLGKADLAVLMCPKTPPLDPKDPCAGRQEVTDQEKDRIAQRLFETSGVGEVYFSDADHSRKVEEHAMVYSRRHRDDESRSVGFYVKLEDKAAAGAVERAVGRLPGVRRVMAVTR
;
A
#
# COMPACT_ATOMS: atom_id res chain seq x y z
N MET A 1 -4.05 27.13 8.94
CA MET A 1 -4.89 25.94 9.17
C MET A 1 -4.92 25.61 10.64
N PRO A 2 -6.00 25.92 11.37
CA PRO A 2 -6.17 25.43 12.73
C PRO A 2 -6.14 23.89 12.73
N GLY A 3 -5.50 23.30 13.73
CA GLY A 3 -5.52 21.85 13.91
C GLY A 3 -4.36 21.05 13.29
N VAL A 4 -3.43 21.69 12.57
CA VAL A 4 -2.21 21.03 12.05
C VAL A 4 -0.98 21.53 12.82
N THR A 5 -0.06 20.64 13.16
CA THR A 5 1.25 20.92 13.76
C THR A 5 2.37 20.46 12.83
N ALA A 6 3.58 21.01 13.03
CA ALA A 6 4.77 20.62 12.26
C ALA A 6 4.60 20.73 10.73
N VAL A 7 3.88 21.76 10.26
CA VAL A 7 3.67 21.98 8.82
C VAL A 7 5.01 22.25 8.14
N ARG A 8 5.31 21.47 7.12
CA ARG A 8 6.46 21.66 6.24
C ARG A 8 6.01 21.63 4.79
N TYR A 9 6.51 22.58 4.04
CA TYR A 9 6.39 22.57 2.59
C TYR A 9 7.35 21.52 2.00
N TRP A 10 6.84 20.77 1.03
CA TRP A 10 7.52 19.77 0.24
C TRP A 10 7.53 20.23 -1.21
N SER A 11 8.73 20.54 -1.70
CA SER A 11 8.96 20.97 -3.08
C SER A 11 8.87 19.81 -4.06
N LYS A 12 8.67 20.13 -5.35
CA LYS A 12 8.78 19.16 -6.46
C LYS A 12 10.07 18.36 -6.43
N GLN A 13 11.19 18.99 -6.06
CA GLN A 13 12.50 18.35 -5.98
C GLN A 13 12.59 17.34 -4.82
N GLU A 14 11.94 17.63 -3.69
CA GLU A 14 11.84 16.69 -2.58
C GLU A 14 10.95 15.51 -2.93
N GLU A 15 9.80 15.78 -3.55
CA GLU A 15 8.90 14.74 -4.04
C GLU A 15 9.58 13.83 -5.06
N TYR A 16 10.30 14.39 -6.02
CA TYR A 16 11.06 13.63 -7.01
C TYR A 16 12.11 12.73 -6.38
N ARG A 17 12.86 13.24 -5.38
CA ARG A 17 13.89 12.45 -4.68
C ARG A 17 13.28 11.25 -3.95
N GLU A 18 12.15 11.46 -3.28
CA GLU A 18 11.43 10.38 -2.59
C GLU A 18 10.86 9.36 -3.59
N PHE A 19 10.24 9.84 -4.67
CA PHE A 19 9.74 9.02 -5.76
C PHE A 19 10.85 8.15 -6.38
N ALA A 20 11.99 8.76 -6.73
CA ALA A 20 13.14 8.07 -7.32
C ALA A 20 13.72 6.97 -6.41
N GLN A 21 13.60 7.10 -5.08
CA GLN A 21 14.01 6.06 -4.13
C GLN A 21 13.06 4.87 -4.08
N ARG A 22 11.77 5.07 -4.44
CA ARG A 22 10.72 4.06 -4.34
C ARG A 22 10.50 3.32 -5.66
N VAL A 23 10.79 3.95 -6.79
CA VAL A 23 10.60 3.35 -8.12
C VAL A 23 11.74 2.38 -8.43
N THR A 24 11.38 1.13 -8.67
CA THR A 24 12.33 0.07 -9.06
C THR A 24 12.51 -0.07 -10.58
N ASN A 25 11.66 0.57 -11.39
CA ASN A 25 11.71 0.52 -12.85
C ASN A 25 12.50 1.71 -13.41
N ALA A 26 13.77 1.46 -13.76
CA ALA A 26 14.69 2.50 -14.23
C ALA A 26 14.25 3.19 -15.53
N GLU A 27 13.61 2.45 -16.46
CA GLU A 27 13.11 3.03 -17.71
C GLU A 27 11.96 4.01 -17.45
N PHE A 28 11.04 3.66 -16.57
CA PHE A 28 9.96 4.56 -16.16
C PHE A 28 10.51 5.78 -15.44
N LEU A 29 11.45 5.59 -14.51
CA LEU A 29 12.09 6.71 -13.80
C LEU A 29 12.78 7.67 -14.78
N ALA A 30 13.35 7.17 -15.88
CA ALA A 30 13.97 8.00 -16.92
C ALA A 30 12.97 8.85 -17.72
N THR A 31 11.68 8.51 -17.70
CA THR A 31 10.62 9.29 -18.38
C THR A 31 9.97 10.36 -17.48
N VAL A 32 10.34 10.40 -16.20
CA VAL A 32 9.73 11.31 -15.23
C VAL A 32 10.71 12.41 -14.87
N GLU A 33 10.27 13.66 -14.96
CA GLU A 33 11.03 14.83 -14.61
C GLU A 33 10.55 15.45 -13.29
N VAL A 34 11.38 16.31 -12.69
CA VAL A 34 10.99 17.08 -11.49
C VAL A 34 9.75 17.94 -11.77
N ALA A 35 9.59 18.43 -13.01
CA ALA A 35 8.45 19.25 -13.41
C ALA A 35 7.10 18.52 -13.27
N ASP A 36 7.11 17.19 -13.42
CA ASP A 36 5.92 16.32 -13.33
C ASP A 36 5.46 16.11 -11.88
N MET A 37 6.31 16.43 -10.90
CA MET A 37 5.96 16.27 -9.49
C MET A 37 5.01 17.36 -9.01
N GLY A 38 4.16 16.96 -8.07
CA GLY A 38 3.36 17.89 -7.28
C GLY A 38 4.18 18.59 -6.20
N GLU A 39 3.62 19.65 -5.65
CA GLU A 39 4.07 20.28 -4.42
C GLU A 39 3.07 19.96 -3.32
N SER A 40 3.52 19.82 -2.08
CA SER A 40 2.64 19.49 -0.97
C SER A 40 3.00 20.25 0.31
N PHE A 41 2.01 20.41 1.19
CA PHE A 41 2.24 20.76 2.59
C PHE A 41 1.96 19.51 3.41
N ARG A 42 2.96 19.04 4.16
CA ARG A 42 2.84 17.88 5.05
C ARG A 42 2.88 18.35 6.49
N GLY A 43 2.10 17.71 7.36
CA GLY A 43 2.05 18.05 8.78
C GLY A 43 1.28 17.00 9.56
N GLU A 44 1.24 17.19 10.87
CA GLU A 44 0.54 16.30 11.79
C GLU A 44 -0.81 16.89 12.17
N LEU A 45 -1.86 16.08 12.06
CA LEU A 45 -3.18 16.47 12.51
C LEU A 45 -3.27 16.29 14.04
N ARG A 46 -3.70 17.33 14.75
CA ARG A 46 -3.90 17.20 16.21
C ARG A 46 -5.03 16.21 16.52
N PRO A 47 -4.94 15.45 17.63
CA PRO A 47 -5.90 14.37 17.94
C PRO A 47 -7.37 14.78 17.98
N GLN A 48 -7.67 16.03 18.34
CA GLN A 48 -9.04 16.56 18.44
C GLN A 48 -9.69 16.91 17.10
N VAL A 49 -8.93 16.91 16.00
CA VAL A 49 -9.46 17.31 14.70
C VAL A 49 -10.06 16.10 14.00
N HIS A 50 -11.28 16.26 13.47
CA HIS A 50 -11.92 15.21 12.69
C HIS A 50 -11.28 15.11 11.29
N PRO A 51 -10.63 13.99 10.93
CA PRO A 51 -9.83 13.91 9.71
C PRO A 51 -10.61 14.22 8.42
N LEU A 52 -11.83 13.71 8.29
CA LEU A 52 -12.65 13.95 7.10
C LEU A 52 -13.06 15.43 6.97
N ALA A 53 -13.35 16.08 8.09
CA ALA A 53 -13.75 17.50 8.06
C ALA A 53 -12.56 18.38 7.65
N PHE A 54 -11.36 18.03 8.13
CA PHE A 54 -10.11 18.68 7.70
C PHE A 54 -9.86 18.51 6.21
N VAL A 55 -9.99 17.29 5.67
CA VAL A 55 -9.80 17.02 4.23
C VAL A 55 -10.78 17.84 3.39
N GLU A 56 -12.07 17.83 3.74
CA GLU A 56 -13.09 18.60 3.02
C GLU A 56 -12.87 20.11 3.08
N GLU A 57 -12.34 20.63 4.19
CA GLU A 57 -11.99 22.05 4.31
C GLU A 57 -10.75 22.39 3.48
N ALA A 58 -9.71 21.56 3.55
CA ALA A 58 -8.47 21.76 2.82
C ALA A 58 -8.69 21.74 1.30
N GLU A 59 -9.51 20.82 0.78
CA GLU A 59 -9.83 20.72 -0.64
C GLU A 59 -10.63 21.92 -1.18
N ARG A 60 -11.27 22.72 -0.31
CA ARG A 60 -11.96 23.96 -0.72
C ARG A 60 -11.01 25.14 -0.89
N LEU A 61 -9.76 25.03 -0.47
CA LEU A 61 -8.79 26.10 -0.58
C LEU A 61 -8.31 26.28 -2.04
N PRO A 62 -8.18 27.53 -2.53
CA PRO A 62 -7.66 27.78 -3.87
C PRO A 62 -6.27 27.14 -4.08
N GLY A 63 -6.10 26.42 -5.19
CA GLY A 63 -4.83 25.78 -5.55
C GLY A 63 -4.58 24.42 -4.90
N VAL A 64 -5.47 23.92 -4.03
CA VAL A 64 -5.37 22.56 -3.50
C VAL A 64 -6.01 21.59 -4.47
N ALA A 65 -5.19 20.71 -5.06
CA ALA A 65 -5.68 19.66 -5.97
C ALA A 65 -6.30 18.47 -5.23
N ALA A 66 -5.73 18.10 -4.07
CA ALA A 66 -6.20 17.01 -3.22
C ALA A 66 -5.72 17.21 -1.78
N ALA A 67 -6.46 16.66 -0.81
CA ALA A 67 -6.01 16.53 0.56
C ALA A 67 -6.34 15.14 1.10
N TYR A 68 -5.48 14.63 1.98
CA TYR A 68 -5.71 13.36 2.65
C TYR A 68 -5.05 13.37 4.04
N VAL A 69 -5.52 12.47 4.90
CA VAL A 69 -4.89 12.18 6.19
C VAL A 69 -4.50 10.72 6.19
N GLU A 70 -3.19 10.46 6.30
CA GLU A 70 -2.66 9.13 6.54
C GLU A 70 -2.74 8.81 8.04
N ARG A 71 -3.24 7.61 8.34
CA ARG A 71 -3.23 7.01 9.67
C ARG A 71 -2.26 5.82 9.67
N PRO A 72 -1.71 5.42 10.84
CA PRO A 72 -0.90 4.22 10.93
C PRO A 72 -1.60 3.03 10.26
N GLY A 73 -0.86 2.26 9.47
CA GLY A 73 -1.42 1.11 8.78
C GLY A 73 -2.00 0.09 9.77
N PHE A 74 -3.19 -0.45 9.48
CA PHE A 74 -3.87 -1.42 10.35
C PHE A 74 -2.98 -2.61 10.73
N TRP A 75 -2.15 -3.07 9.78
CA TRP A 75 -1.26 -4.22 9.93
C TRP A 75 0.02 -3.92 10.71
N LEU A 76 0.31 -2.65 11.00
CA LEU A 76 1.51 -2.25 11.72
C LEU A 76 1.53 -2.90 13.11
N GLY A 77 2.57 -3.68 13.39
CA GLY A 77 2.71 -4.44 14.62
C GLY A 77 1.87 -5.73 14.70
N LYS A 78 0.92 -5.94 13.79
CA LYS A 78 0.08 -7.16 13.71
C LYS A 78 0.66 -8.20 12.75
N ALA A 79 1.30 -7.76 11.68
CA ALA A 79 1.98 -8.62 10.73
C ALA A 79 3.38 -8.07 10.45
N ASP A 80 4.29 -8.95 10.03
CA ASP A 80 5.63 -8.59 9.60
C ASP A 80 5.74 -8.58 8.07
N LEU A 81 4.95 -9.42 7.38
CA LEU A 81 4.88 -9.48 5.93
C LEU A 81 3.45 -9.41 5.40
N ALA A 82 3.32 -8.92 4.17
CA ALA A 82 2.13 -9.06 3.33
C ALA A 82 2.50 -9.83 2.06
N VAL A 83 1.70 -10.85 1.73
CA VAL A 83 1.72 -11.60 0.48
C VAL A 83 0.48 -11.19 -0.30
N LEU A 84 0.66 -10.21 -1.19
CA LEU A 84 -0.40 -9.62 -1.99
C LEU A 84 -0.62 -10.45 -3.25
N MET A 85 -1.88 -10.69 -3.59
CA MET A 85 -2.29 -11.52 -4.71
C MET A 85 -2.68 -10.70 -5.93
N CYS A 86 -2.78 -11.38 -7.08
CA CYS A 86 -3.25 -10.78 -8.31
C CYS A 86 -4.68 -10.23 -8.13
N PRO A 87 -4.89 -8.92 -8.38
CA PRO A 87 -6.21 -8.30 -8.25
C PRO A 87 -7.13 -8.72 -9.40
N LYS A 88 -8.42 -8.39 -9.25
CA LYS A 88 -9.44 -8.62 -10.28
C LYS A 88 -9.17 -7.81 -11.55
N THR A 89 -8.84 -6.53 -11.41
CA THR A 89 -8.43 -5.69 -12.54
C THR A 89 -6.92 -5.81 -12.73
N PRO A 90 -6.46 -6.33 -13.89
CA PRO A 90 -5.04 -6.51 -14.13
C PRO A 90 -4.28 -5.17 -14.06
N PRO A 91 -3.06 -5.18 -13.51
CA PRO A 91 -2.20 -4.00 -13.52
C PRO A 91 -1.87 -3.58 -14.96
N LEU A 92 -1.79 -2.26 -15.16
CA LEU A 92 -1.43 -1.66 -16.46
C LEU A 92 0.06 -1.81 -16.78
N ASP A 93 0.92 -1.95 -15.77
CA ASP A 93 2.36 -2.15 -15.96
C ASP A 93 2.61 -3.57 -16.51
N PRO A 94 3.10 -3.73 -17.75
CA PRO A 94 3.36 -5.05 -18.33
C PRO A 94 4.46 -5.83 -17.61
N LYS A 95 5.26 -5.19 -16.75
CA LYS A 95 6.30 -5.85 -15.93
C LYS A 95 5.76 -6.38 -14.60
N ASP A 96 4.53 -6.04 -14.22
CA ASP A 96 3.90 -6.57 -13.01
C ASP A 96 3.64 -8.09 -13.17
N PRO A 97 3.95 -8.93 -12.16
CA PRO A 97 3.70 -10.38 -12.23
C PRO A 97 2.26 -10.79 -12.55
N CYS A 98 1.30 -9.88 -12.36
CA CYS A 98 -0.11 -10.09 -12.65
C CYS A 98 -0.56 -9.48 -13.99
N ALA A 99 0.34 -8.90 -14.79
CA ALA A 99 0.01 -8.35 -16.10
C ALA A 99 -0.61 -9.44 -17.01
N GLY A 100 -1.79 -9.15 -17.56
CA GLY A 100 -2.53 -10.08 -18.42
C GLY A 100 -3.09 -11.32 -17.72
N ARG A 101 -3.04 -11.38 -16.39
CA ARG A 101 -3.63 -12.47 -15.60
C ARG A 101 -5.02 -12.10 -15.09
N GLN A 102 -5.84 -13.12 -14.88
CA GLN A 102 -7.07 -12.98 -14.10
C GLN A 102 -6.76 -12.93 -12.59
N GLU A 103 -7.80 -12.64 -11.81
CA GLU A 103 -7.75 -12.71 -10.35
C GLU A 103 -7.20 -14.06 -9.86
N VAL A 104 -6.55 -14.04 -8.70
CA VAL A 104 -6.11 -15.25 -8.00
C VAL A 104 -7.27 -16.25 -7.79
N THR A 105 -7.05 -17.50 -8.18
CA THR A 105 -8.04 -18.58 -8.01
C THR A 105 -8.02 -19.16 -6.59
N ASP A 106 -9.09 -19.83 -6.17
CA ASP A 106 -9.14 -20.47 -4.85
C ASP A 106 -8.07 -21.56 -4.69
N GLN A 107 -7.79 -22.32 -5.75
CA GLN A 107 -6.71 -23.30 -5.75
C GLN A 107 -5.33 -22.65 -5.56
N GLU A 108 -5.10 -21.47 -6.16
CA GLU A 108 -3.86 -20.72 -5.94
C GLU A 108 -3.79 -20.18 -4.50
N LYS A 109 -4.89 -19.66 -3.95
CA LYS A 109 -4.97 -19.23 -2.54
C LYS A 109 -4.60 -20.37 -1.60
N ASP A 110 -5.18 -21.56 -1.78
CA ASP A 110 -4.92 -22.73 -0.95
C ASP A 110 -3.45 -23.15 -1.03
N ARG A 111 -2.87 -23.14 -2.24
CA ARG A 111 -1.45 -23.47 -2.44
C ARG A 111 -0.53 -22.46 -1.77
N ILE A 112 -0.85 -21.17 -1.83
CA ILE A 112 -0.09 -20.13 -1.15
C ILE A 112 -0.20 -20.32 0.37
N ALA A 113 -1.41 -20.55 0.89
CA ALA A 113 -1.65 -20.78 2.31
C ALA A 113 -0.86 -21.99 2.83
N GLN A 114 -0.98 -23.13 2.14
CA GLN A 114 -0.25 -24.34 2.46
C GLN A 114 1.26 -24.06 2.53
N ARG A 115 1.79 -23.34 1.53
CA ARG A 115 3.22 -23.07 1.48
C ARG A 115 3.70 -22.14 2.60
N LEU A 116 2.85 -21.20 3.03
CA LEU A 116 3.12 -20.36 4.20
C LEU A 116 3.18 -21.21 5.47
N PHE A 117 2.21 -22.10 5.70
CA PHE A 117 2.18 -22.96 6.88
C PHE A 117 3.33 -23.98 6.92
N GLU A 118 3.85 -24.41 5.78
CA GLU A 118 5.01 -25.29 5.68
C GLU A 118 6.36 -24.56 5.87
N THR A 119 6.38 -23.23 5.89
CA THR A 119 7.61 -22.46 5.96
C THR A 119 8.03 -22.24 7.42
N SER A 120 9.19 -22.77 7.82
CA SER A 120 9.76 -22.54 9.14
C SER A 120 9.88 -21.04 9.47
N GLY A 121 9.51 -20.67 10.69
CA GLY A 121 9.55 -19.29 11.18
C GLY A 121 8.28 -18.47 10.90
N VAL A 122 7.29 -19.04 10.22
CA VAL A 122 5.93 -18.49 10.15
C VAL A 122 5.16 -18.88 11.41
N GLY A 123 4.62 -17.89 12.13
CA GLY A 123 3.82 -18.10 13.34
C GLY A 123 2.33 -18.03 13.07
N GLU A 124 1.85 -16.88 12.60
CA GLU A 124 0.43 -16.66 12.28
C GLU A 124 0.25 -16.22 10.83
N VAL A 125 -0.82 -16.71 10.20
CA VAL A 125 -1.21 -16.36 8.84
C VAL A 125 -2.67 -15.90 8.87
N TYR A 126 -2.92 -14.68 8.44
CA TYR A 126 -4.26 -14.11 8.32
C TYR A 126 -4.58 -13.83 6.86
N PHE A 127 -5.72 -14.32 6.38
CA PHE A 127 -6.22 -13.96 5.06
C PHE A 127 -7.10 -12.71 5.12
N SER A 128 -6.75 -11.70 4.33
CA SER A 128 -7.55 -10.49 4.12
C SER A 128 -8.25 -10.57 2.77
N ASP A 129 -9.56 -10.78 2.81
CA ASP A 129 -10.42 -10.73 1.63
C ASP A 129 -10.63 -9.28 1.12
N ALA A 130 -11.43 -9.12 0.07
CA ALA A 130 -11.67 -7.81 -0.54
C ALA A 130 -12.39 -6.84 0.42
N ASP A 131 -13.37 -7.33 1.18
CA ASP A 131 -14.15 -6.51 2.11
C ASP A 131 -13.30 -6.01 3.28
N HIS A 132 -12.46 -6.87 3.84
CA HIS A 132 -11.52 -6.51 4.89
C HIS A 132 -10.42 -5.58 4.36
N SER A 133 -9.87 -5.87 3.18
CA SER A 133 -8.84 -5.03 2.56
C SER A 133 -9.36 -3.62 2.27
N ARG A 134 -10.61 -3.48 1.83
CA ARG A 134 -11.28 -2.17 1.70
C ARG A 134 -11.35 -1.43 3.04
N LYS A 135 -11.79 -2.09 4.11
CA LYS A 135 -11.88 -1.46 5.44
C LYS A 135 -10.51 -1.02 5.96
N VAL A 136 -9.47 -1.81 5.70
CA VAL A 136 -8.09 -1.48 6.06
C VAL A 136 -7.60 -0.25 5.28
N GLU A 137 -7.87 -0.15 3.99
CA GLU A 137 -7.50 1.01 3.17
C GLU A 137 -8.24 2.28 3.62
N GLU A 138 -9.55 2.18 3.85
CA GLU A 138 -10.37 3.28 4.39
C GLU A 138 -9.93 3.69 5.80
N HIS A 139 -9.35 2.76 6.56
CA HIS A 139 -8.69 3.09 7.82
C HIS A 139 -7.37 3.83 7.57
N ALA A 140 -6.50 3.33 6.70
CA ALA A 140 -5.17 3.89 6.49
C ALA A 140 -5.19 5.30 5.87
N MET A 141 -6.13 5.57 4.96
CA MET A 141 -6.22 6.87 4.29
C MET A 141 -7.62 7.46 4.38
N VAL A 142 -7.71 8.68 4.91
CA VAL A 142 -8.93 9.48 4.85
C VAL A 142 -8.79 10.48 3.72
N TYR A 143 -9.61 10.32 2.68
CA TYR A 143 -9.72 11.21 1.52
C TYR A 143 -11.19 11.46 1.19
N SER A 144 -11.51 12.49 0.41
CA SER A 144 -12.90 12.74 -0.01
C SER A 144 -13.35 11.67 -1.01
N ARG A 145 -14.64 11.28 -0.99
CA ARG A 145 -15.21 10.11 -1.72
C ARG A 145 -15.02 10.11 -3.25
N ARG A 146 -14.41 11.14 -3.85
CA ARG A 146 -14.19 11.27 -5.29
C ARG A 146 -13.15 10.30 -5.88
N HIS A 147 -12.43 9.55 -5.05
CA HIS A 147 -11.32 8.67 -5.47
C HIS A 147 -11.54 7.16 -5.22
N ARG A 148 -12.81 6.72 -5.08
CA ARG A 148 -13.13 5.30 -4.83
C ARG A 148 -13.26 4.52 -6.14
N ASP A 149 -12.17 3.96 -6.65
CA ASP A 149 -12.25 2.78 -7.51
C ASP A 149 -11.89 1.52 -6.72
N ASP A 150 -12.78 0.52 -6.78
CA ASP A 150 -12.81 -0.65 -5.88
C ASP A 150 -12.02 -1.86 -6.44
N GLU A 151 -11.78 -1.91 -7.76
CA GLU A 151 -11.38 -3.15 -8.43
C GLU A 151 -9.87 -3.42 -8.52
N SER A 152 -9.01 -2.46 -8.13
CA SER A 152 -7.55 -2.64 -8.11
C SER A 152 -7.02 -3.17 -6.77
N ARG A 153 -7.91 -3.50 -5.83
CA ARG A 153 -7.54 -3.93 -4.47
C ARG A 153 -6.97 -5.35 -4.49
N SER A 154 -5.75 -5.51 -4.01
CA SER A 154 -5.15 -6.83 -3.80
C SER A 154 -5.63 -7.43 -2.49
N VAL A 155 -6.26 -8.60 -2.56
CA VAL A 155 -6.40 -9.51 -1.42
C VAL A 155 -5.06 -10.16 -1.09
N GLY A 156 -4.91 -10.72 0.11
CA GLY A 156 -3.63 -11.33 0.45
C GLY A 156 -3.54 -11.93 1.84
N PHE A 157 -2.41 -12.58 2.09
CA PHE A 157 -2.06 -13.09 3.42
C PHE A 157 -1.17 -12.08 4.16
N TYR A 158 -1.50 -11.85 5.42
CA TYR A 158 -0.69 -11.09 6.36
C TYR A 158 -0.07 -12.07 7.35
N VAL A 159 1.27 -12.04 7.43
CA VAL A 159 2.04 -13.08 8.11
C VAL A 159 2.78 -12.48 9.29
N LYS A 160 2.57 -13.05 10.47
CA LYS A 160 3.38 -12.82 11.66
C LYS A 160 4.49 -13.85 11.69
N LEU A 161 5.72 -13.39 11.81
CA LEU A 161 6.88 -14.27 11.91
C LEU A 161 7.20 -14.54 13.38
N GLU A 162 7.57 -15.77 13.71
CA GLU A 162 8.17 -16.11 15.00
C GLU A 162 9.59 -15.51 15.09
N ASP A 163 10.32 -15.57 13.97
CA ASP A 163 11.63 -14.95 13.79
C ASP A 163 11.61 -14.06 12.53
N LYS A 164 11.88 -12.77 12.71
CA LYS A 164 11.93 -11.81 11.60
C LYS A 164 13.00 -12.14 10.56
N ALA A 165 14.04 -12.88 10.91
CA ALA A 165 15.04 -13.35 9.95
C ALA A 165 14.45 -14.33 8.91
N ALA A 166 13.30 -14.96 9.20
CA ALA A 166 12.61 -15.86 8.27
C ALA A 166 11.97 -15.13 7.08
N ALA A 167 11.95 -13.80 7.05
CA ALA A 167 11.28 -13.02 6.00
C ALA A 167 11.72 -13.41 4.58
N GLY A 168 13.04 -13.55 4.35
CA GLY A 168 13.56 -13.97 3.05
C GLY A 168 13.25 -15.42 2.69
N ALA A 169 13.03 -16.30 3.69
CA ALA A 169 12.60 -17.68 3.44
C ALA A 169 11.15 -17.71 2.95
N VAL A 170 10.27 -16.92 3.57
CA VAL A 170 8.87 -16.75 3.12
C VAL A 170 8.83 -16.22 1.69
N GLU A 171 9.55 -15.13 1.40
CA GLU A 171 9.59 -14.56 0.05
C GLU A 171 10.03 -15.59 -1.00
N ARG A 172 11.07 -16.39 -0.72
CA ARG A 172 11.50 -17.47 -1.64
C ARG A 172 10.46 -18.59 -1.77
N ALA A 173 9.76 -18.90 -0.68
CA ALA A 173 8.79 -20.00 -0.65
C ALA A 173 7.53 -19.69 -1.46
N VAL A 174 7.03 -18.44 -1.40
CA VAL A 174 5.74 -18.08 -2.02
C VAL A 174 5.82 -17.05 -3.14
N GLY A 175 6.88 -16.23 -3.20
CA GLY A 175 6.96 -15.07 -4.09
C GLY A 175 6.93 -15.38 -5.59
N ARG A 176 7.14 -16.64 -5.98
CA ARG A 176 7.06 -17.12 -7.37
C ARG A 176 5.86 -18.04 -7.64
N LEU A 177 4.97 -18.21 -6.67
CA LEU A 177 3.78 -19.02 -6.87
C LEU A 177 2.78 -18.28 -7.78
N PRO A 178 2.06 -19.00 -8.65
CA PRO A 178 0.95 -18.42 -9.40
C PRO A 178 -0.05 -17.74 -8.47
N GLY A 179 -0.52 -16.55 -8.87
CA GLY A 179 -1.45 -15.74 -8.08
C GLY A 179 -0.79 -14.80 -7.07
N VAL A 180 0.52 -14.92 -6.80
CA VAL A 180 1.26 -13.96 -5.96
C VAL A 180 1.75 -12.79 -6.80
N ARG A 181 1.33 -11.58 -6.43
CA ARG A 181 1.78 -10.33 -7.04
C ARG A 181 3.07 -9.84 -6.40
N ARG A 182 3.11 -9.83 -5.06
CA ARG A 182 4.22 -9.26 -4.29
C ARG A 182 4.29 -9.85 -2.89
N VAL A 183 5.50 -10.02 -2.39
CA VAL A 183 5.78 -10.18 -0.96
C VAL A 183 6.47 -8.91 -0.49
N MET A 184 6.00 -8.31 0.60
CA MET A 184 6.61 -7.10 1.14
C MET A 184 6.55 -7.07 2.66
N ALA A 185 7.53 -6.40 3.27
CA ALA A 185 7.48 -6.11 4.69
C ALA A 185 6.36 -5.13 5.01
N VAL A 186 5.67 -5.35 6.12
CA VAL A 186 4.71 -4.38 6.67
C VAL A 186 5.51 -3.30 7.40
N THR A 187 5.70 -2.16 6.74
CA THR A 187 6.49 -1.04 7.26
C THR A 187 5.71 0.26 7.11
N ARG A 188 5.51 0.95 8.25
CA ARG A 188 4.90 2.28 8.42
C ARG A 188 3.47 2.44 7.87
#